data_AF-A0A151P0Y5-F1
#
_entry.id   AF-A0A151P0Y5-F1
#
_cell.length_a   1.000
_cell.length_b   1.000
_cell.length_c   1.000
_cell.angle_alpha   90.00
_cell.angle_beta   90.00
_cell.angle_gamma   90.00
#
_symmetry.space_group_name_H-M   'P 1'
#
loop_
_entity.id
_entity.type
_entity.pdbx_description
1 polymer ?
#
loop_
_entity_poly.entity_id
_entity_poly.type
_entity_poly.pdbx_seq_one_letter_code
_entity_poly.pdbx_strand_id
1 'polypeptide(L)'
;MRSLRYNDYAWNRVANVLYVESPLGVGFSYSDDKRYATNDTEVAHNNYLALKEFLRLFPEYSNNDLYLAGESYAGVYVPTLAQWVMQDPSLKLKGLAVGNGLSSYETNDNSLVYFAYYHGLLGTQLWQDLQTFCCSQGKCNFHDNRSLNCTLKMMEMIKIVDESGLNIYNLYAPCAGGVPGAFRYEGSQLITHDLGNSFIRHSLKFSWRQNLLQMPVAKKAVRLDPPCTNTTAISNFLNSPEVRKALHIAPEVPEWQLCNFEVNRSYKRLYTTMNDQYLKLLGTGKYRILVYNGDVDMACNFLGDEWFVDSLGQKVQVNRRPWLYKDGGVDQIGGFVKEFTNIAFLTVKGAGHMVPTDQPQAAFTMFSRFIHCQPY
;
A
#
# COMPACT_ATOMS: atom_id res chain seq x y z
N MET A 1 18.59 -24.45 0.01
CA MET A 1 18.25 -24.52 1.46
C MET A 1 17.03 -23.63 1.70
N ARG A 2 15.94 -24.18 2.25
CA ARG A 2 14.78 -23.42 2.72
C ARG A 2 15.03 -23.12 4.20
N SER A 3 15.44 -21.91 4.56
CA SER A 3 15.68 -21.55 5.95
C SER A 3 15.05 -20.21 6.28
N LEU A 4 14.19 -20.18 7.30
CA LEU A 4 13.79 -18.95 7.96
C LEU A 4 14.96 -18.43 8.81
N ARG A 5 15.05 -17.11 8.96
CA ARG A 5 15.98 -16.45 9.88
C ARG A 5 15.19 -15.51 10.77
N TYR A 6 15.61 -15.41 12.04
CA TYR A 6 15.05 -14.41 12.94
C TYR A 6 15.35 -13.01 12.40
N ASN A 7 14.37 -12.11 12.52
CA ASN A 7 14.51 -10.71 12.15
C ASN A 7 14.73 -9.88 13.42
N ASP A 8 15.91 -9.27 13.54
CA ASP A 8 16.26 -8.43 14.69
C ASP A 8 15.36 -7.19 14.82
N TYR A 9 14.67 -6.81 13.76
CA TYR A 9 13.80 -5.63 13.71
C TYR A 9 12.32 -6.01 13.61
N ALA A 10 11.96 -7.23 13.98
CA ALA A 10 10.57 -7.67 13.97
C ALA A 10 9.72 -6.82 14.92
N TRP A 11 8.58 -6.33 14.43
CA TRP A 11 7.67 -5.49 15.21
C TRP A 11 7.07 -6.24 16.41
N ASN A 12 7.00 -7.57 16.35
CA ASN A 12 6.53 -8.39 17.47
C ASN A 12 7.49 -8.41 18.68
N ARG A 13 8.65 -7.76 18.61
CA ARG A 13 9.54 -7.55 19.76
C ARG A 13 8.94 -6.59 20.81
N VAL A 14 7.99 -5.75 20.41
CA VAL A 14 7.37 -4.73 21.28
C VAL A 14 5.84 -4.72 21.19
N ALA A 15 5.23 -5.65 20.44
CA ALA A 15 3.79 -5.76 20.27
C ALA A 15 3.36 -7.22 20.02
N ASN A 16 2.09 -7.54 20.30
CA ASN A 16 1.47 -8.74 19.75
C ASN A 16 0.94 -8.40 18.35
N VAL A 17 1.56 -8.94 17.30
CA VAL A 17 1.24 -8.59 15.91
C VAL A 17 0.38 -9.69 15.29
N LEU A 18 -0.83 -9.33 14.89
CA LEU A 18 -1.75 -10.20 14.15
C LEU A 18 -1.66 -9.87 12.65
N TYR A 19 -1.14 -10.81 11.85
CA TYR A 19 -1.19 -10.74 10.39
C TYR A 19 -2.48 -11.40 9.91
N VAL A 20 -3.31 -10.65 9.18
CA VAL A 20 -4.59 -11.13 8.65
C VAL A 20 -4.53 -11.13 7.12
N GLU A 21 -4.70 -12.30 6.52
CA GLU A 21 -4.87 -12.41 5.07
C GLU A 21 -6.31 -12.02 4.70
N SER A 22 -6.48 -10.87 4.06
CA SER A 22 -7.79 -10.31 3.70
C SER A 22 -7.73 -9.67 2.32
N PRO A 23 -8.80 -9.71 1.52
CA PRO A 23 -10.11 -10.31 1.82
C PRO A 23 -10.16 -11.83 1.56
N LEU A 24 -11.37 -12.42 1.61
CA LEU A 24 -11.63 -13.80 1.23
C LEU A 24 -11.05 -14.10 -0.16
N GLY A 25 -10.34 -15.23 -0.30
CA GLY A 25 -9.61 -15.63 -1.50
C GLY A 25 -8.14 -15.23 -1.52
N VAL A 26 -7.67 -14.36 -0.62
CA VAL A 26 -6.24 -13.99 -0.51
C VAL A 26 -5.47 -14.99 0.33
N GLY A 27 -4.32 -15.45 -0.16
CA GLY A 27 -3.45 -16.38 0.57
C GLY A 27 -4.18 -17.67 0.92
N PHE A 28 -4.31 -17.96 2.21
CA PHE A 28 -5.07 -19.08 2.75
C PHE A 28 -6.53 -18.75 3.11
N SER A 29 -6.96 -17.49 3.03
CA SER A 29 -8.34 -17.10 3.30
C SER A 29 -9.29 -17.57 2.20
N TYR A 30 -10.45 -18.12 2.56
CA TYR A 30 -11.41 -18.72 1.63
C TYR A 30 -12.87 -18.55 2.10
N SER A 31 -13.83 -18.84 1.21
CA SER A 31 -15.26 -18.97 1.52
C SER A 31 -15.79 -20.30 1.00
N ASP A 32 -16.85 -20.83 1.63
CA ASP A 32 -17.45 -22.12 1.25
C ASP A 32 -18.01 -22.09 -0.18
N ASP A 33 -18.60 -20.96 -0.59
CA ASP A 33 -19.17 -20.77 -1.93
C ASP A 33 -18.15 -20.33 -2.99
N LYS A 34 -16.90 -20.07 -2.57
CA LYS A 34 -15.77 -19.63 -3.40
C LYS A 34 -16.07 -18.38 -4.23
N ARG A 35 -16.93 -17.49 -3.73
CA ARG A 35 -17.22 -16.19 -4.35
C ARG A 35 -16.37 -15.10 -3.69
N TYR A 36 -15.42 -14.57 -4.46
CA TYR A 36 -14.43 -13.60 -3.95
C TYR A 36 -14.63 -12.17 -4.46
N ALA A 37 -15.72 -11.90 -5.20
CA ALA A 37 -16.05 -10.55 -5.63
C ALA A 37 -16.45 -9.70 -4.42
N THR A 38 -15.72 -8.62 -4.17
CA THR A 38 -15.92 -7.77 -2.98
C THR A 38 -15.61 -6.30 -3.26
N ASN A 39 -15.67 -5.46 -2.23
CA ASN A 39 -15.52 -4.02 -2.29
C ASN A 39 -15.07 -3.45 -0.93
N ASP A 40 -14.74 -2.15 -0.90
CA ASP A 40 -14.17 -1.50 0.28
C ASP A 40 -15.01 -1.64 1.56
N THR A 41 -16.34 -1.50 1.46
CA THR A 41 -17.21 -1.52 2.65
C THR A 41 -17.37 -2.93 3.20
N GLU A 42 -17.51 -3.92 2.32
CA GLU A 42 -17.60 -5.34 2.69
C GLU A 42 -16.30 -5.82 3.32
N VAL A 43 -15.14 -5.49 2.74
CA VAL A 43 -13.83 -5.86 3.32
C VAL A 43 -13.64 -5.25 4.70
N ALA A 44 -13.96 -3.96 4.88
CA ALA A 44 -13.86 -3.31 6.18
C ALA A 44 -14.75 -3.98 7.23
N HIS A 45 -15.99 -4.33 6.86
CA HIS A 45 -16.92 -5.01 7.76
C HIS A 45 -16.45 -6.43 8.10
N ASN A 46 -16.00 -7.21 7.12
CA ASN A 46 -15.50 -8.57 7.34
C ASN A 46 -14.23 -8.57 8.23
N ASN A 47 -13.33 -7.60 8.04
CA ASN A 47 -12.16 -7.44 8.91
C ASN A 47 -12.53 -7.07 10.34
N TYR A 48 -13.56 -6.24 10.53
CA TYR A 48 -14.10 -5.96 11.85
C TYR A 48 -14.68 -7.22 12.51
N LEU A 49 -15.45 -8.03 11.78
CA LEU A 49 -15.98 -9.30 12.29
C LEU A 49 -14.86 -10.30 12.61
N ALA A 50 -13.83 -10.39 11.76
CA ALA A 50 -12.66 -11.23 12.01
C ALA A 50 -11.90 -10.80 13.27
N LEU A 51 -11.74 -9.49 13.50
CA LEU A 51 -11.13 -8.96 14.73
C LEU A 51 -11.96 -9.29 15.97
N LYS A 52 -13.29 -9.21 15.88
CA LYS A 52 -14.20 -9.61 16.96
C LYS A 52 -14.07 -11.10 17.27
N GLU A 53 -14.01 -11.93 16.24
CA GLU A 53 -13.85 -13.36 16.40
C GLU A 53 -12.48 -13.71 16.99
N PHE A 54 -11.42 -13.02 16.57
CA PHE A 54 -10.10 -13.15 17.19
C PHE A 54 -10.15 -12.86 18.70
N LEU A 55 -10.76 -11.75 19.12
CA LEU A 55 -10.87 -11.43 20.55
C LEU A 55 -11.83 -12.36 21.32
N ARG A 56 -12.79 -12.98 20.63
CA ARG A 56 -13.62 -14.04 21.23
C ARG A 56 -12.80 -15.31 21.49
N LEU A 57 -11.90 -15.66 20.56
CA LEU A 57 -11.01 -16.83 20.67
C LEU A 57 -9.83 -16.58 21.63
N PHE A 58 -9.35 -15.34 21.72
CA PHE A 58 -8.22 -14.92 22.54
C PHE A 58 -8.62 -13.76 23.47
N PRO A 59 -9.54 -14.00 24.43
CA PRO A 59 -10.08 -12.97 25.30
C PRO A 59 -9.01 -12.27 26.15
N GLU A 60 -7.87 -12.91 26.41
CA GLU A 60 -6.71 -12.34 27.11
C GLU A 60 -6.18 -11.06 26.47
N TYR A 61 -6.39 -10.84 25.17
CA TYR A 61 -5.96 -9.64 24.46
C TYR A 61 -7.01 -8.52 24.47
N SER A 62 -8.24 -8.75 24.96
CA SER A 62 -9.33 -7.77 24.88
C SER A 62 -9.05 -6.47 25.63
N ASN A 63 -8.19 -6.52 26.65
CA ASN A 63 -7.79 -5.35 27.44
C ASN A 63 -6.53 -4.67 26.91
N ASN A 64 -5.88 -5.20 25.87
CA ASN A 64 -4.70 -4.58 25.28
C ASN A 64 -5.08 -3.35 24.46
N ASP A 65 -4.13 -2.43 24.36
CA ASP A 65 -4.24 -1.30 23.45
C ASP A 65 -4.16 -1.80 22.00
N LEU A 66 -5.18 -1.47 21.21
CA LEU A 66 -5.31 -1.91 19.83
C LEU A 66 -4.80 -0.83 18.88
N TYR A 67 -3.92 -1.22 17.97
CA TYR A 67 -3.47 -0.39 16.86
C TYR A 67 -3.78 -1.09 15.53
N LEU A 68 -4.25 -0.32 14.55
CA LEU A 68 -4.50 -0.82 13.21
C LEU A 68 -3.39 -0.35 12.27
N ALA A 69 -2.67 -1.27 11.65
CA ALA A 69 -1.58 -0.92 10.75
C ALA A 69 -1.67 -1.68 9.42
N GLY A 70 -1.18 -1.05 8.35
CA GLY A 70 -1.18 -1.65 7.03
C GLY A 70 -0.34 -0.84 6.03
N GLU A 71 -0.15 -1.40 4.84
CA GLU A 71 0.65 -0.81 3.77
C GLU A 71 -0.14 -0.75 2.45
N SER A 72 0.22 0.17 1.55
CA SER A 72 -0.30 0.18 0.17
C SER A 72 -1.82 0.42 0.12
N TYR A 73 -2.57 -0.51 -0.48
CA TYR A 73 -4.03 -0.46 -0.53
C TYR A 73 -4.68 -0.53 0.87
N ALA A 74 -3.94 -0.94 1.90
CA ALA A 74 -4.40 -0.80 3.27
C ALA A 74 -4.51 0.67 3.73
N GLY A 75 -4.03 1.64 2.94
CA GLY A 75 -4.43 3.04 3.06
C GLY A 75 -5.92 3.27 2.90
N VAL A 76 -6.63 2.36 2.21
CA VAL A 76 -8.11 2.29 2.19
C VAL A 76 -8.63 1.39 3.31
N TYR A 77 -8.05 0.20 3.49
CA TYR A 77 -8.54 -0.78 4.47
C TYR A 77 -8.47 -0.30 5.92
N VAL A 78 -7.36 0.32 6.32
CA VAL A 78 -7.13 0.71 7.71
C VAL A 78 -8.08 1.82 8.15
N PRO A 79 -8.26 2.94 7.42
CA PRO A 79 -9.20 3.99 7.84
C PRO A 79 -10.66 3.52 7.80
N THR A 80 -11.05 2.69 6.83
CA THR A 80 -12.41 2.13 6.75
C THR A 80 -12.70 1.12 7.86
N LEU A 81 -11.74 0.25 8.20
CA LEU A 81 -11.82 -0.64 9.37
C LEU A 81 -11.87 0.17 10.67
N ALA A 82 -11.03 1.21 10.80
CA ALA A 82 -11.00 2.05 11.98
C ALA A 82 -12.36 2.74 12.24
N GLN A 83 -13.13 3.06 11.20
CA GLN A 83 -14.50 3.58 11.37
C GLN A 83 -15.47 2.58 11.99
N TRP A 84 -15.32 1.27 11.73
CA TRP A 84 -16.08 0.24 12.43
C TRP A 84 -15.60 0.08 13.87
N VAL A 85 -14.29 -0.03 14.05
CA VAL A 85 -13.68 -0.25 15.37
C VAL A 85 -13.96 0.91 16.34
N MET A 86 -13.89 2.16 15.88
CA MET A 86 -14.15 3.33 16.74
C MET A 86 -15.59 3.41 17.28
N GLN A 87 -16.53 2.65 16.68
CA GLN A 87 -17.93 2.59 17.11
C GLN A 87 -18.20 1.44 18.09
N ASP A 88 -17.28 0.48 18.22
CA ASP A 88 -17.40 -0.62 19.17
C ASP A 88 -16.60 -0.29 20.46
N PRO A 89 -17.28 0.06 21.57
CA PRO A 89 -16.61 0.43 22.82
C PRO A 89 -15.87 -0.73 23.49
N SER A 90 -16.10 -1.98 23.07
CA SER A 90 -15.35 -3.13 23.57
C SER A 90 -13.92 -3.20 22.99
N LEU A 91 -13.63 -2.45 21.92
CA LEU A 91 -12.33 -2.42 21.27
C LEU A 91 -11.53 -1.19 21.70
N LYS A 92 -10.37 -1.41 22.33
CA LYS A 92 -9.52 -0.34 22.87
C LYS A 92 -8.60 0.28 21.80
N LEU A 93 -9.18 0.83 20.73
CA LEU A 93 -8.42 1.49 19.67
C LEU A 93 -7.63 2.70 20.21
N LYS A 94 -6.31 2.70 19.99
CA LYS A 94 -5.40 3.79 20.36
C LYS A 94 -4.85 4.56 19.18
N GLY A 95 -4.76 3.93 18.01
CA GLY A 95 -4.20 4.59 16.85
C GLY A 95 -4.18 3.74 15.60
N LEU A 96 -3.77 4.37 14.51
CA LEU A 96 -3.52 3.69 13.24
C LEU A 96 -2.25 4.20 12.56
N ALA A 97 -1.58 3.31 11.84
CA ALA A 97 -0.39 3.63 11.07
C ALA A 97 -0.50 3.07 9.64
N VAL A 98 -0.32 3.91 8.64
CA VAL A 98 -0.39 3.51 7.22
C VAL A 98 0.94 3.81 6.54
N GLY A 99 1.56 2.77 5.99
CA GLY A 99 2.78 2.84 5.20
C GLY A 99 2.49 2.95 3.71
N ASN A 100 3.09 3.91 3.01
CA ASN A 100 2.98 4.08 1.55
C ASN A 100 1.54 3.86 1.08
N GLY A 101 0.61 4.62 1.65
CA GLY A 101 -0.81 4.31 1.58
C GLY A 101 -1.48 4.90 0.35
N LEU A 102 -2.46 4.21 -0.22
CA LEU A 102 -3.36 4.83 -1.19
C LEU A 102 -4.43 5.68 -0.49
N SER A 103 -4.06 6.87 -0.04
CA SER A 103 -4.96 7.77 0.69
C SER A 103 -5.88 8.58 -0.22
N SER A 104 -5.43 8.92 -1.43
CA SER A 104 -6.22 9.58 -2.47
C SER A 104 -5.64 9.27 -3.85
N TYR A 105 -6.48 8.81 -4.77
CA TYR A 105 -6.04 8.51 -6.13
C TYR A 105 -5.59 9.78 -6.86
N GLU A 106 -6.29 10.90 -6.66
CA GLU A 106 -5.97 12.16 -7.33
C GLU A 106 -4.62 12.71 -6.88
N THR A 107 -4.35 12.76 -5.57
CA THR A 107 -3.06 13.27 -5.09
C THR A 107 -1.93 12.31 -5.43
N ASN A 108 -2.16 11.00 -5.40
CA ASN A 108 -1.18 10.00 -5.81
C ASN A 108 -0.82 10.11 -7.30
N ASP A 109 -1.82 10.13 -8.19
CA ASP A 109 -1.61 10.24 -9.64
C ASP A 109 -0.92 11.56 -10.01
N ASN A 110 -1.38 12.68 -9.44
CA ASN A 110 -0.79 14.00 -9.71
C ASN A 110 0.67 14.07 -9.24
N SER A 111 0.93 13.67 -7.99
CA SER A 111 2.28 13.74 -7.41
C SER A 111 3.27 12.82 -8.11
N LEU A 112 2.84 11.65 -8.60
CA LEU A 112 3.70 10.72 -9.32
C LEU A 112 4.29 11.34 -10.59
N VAL A 113 3.54 12.19 -11.31
CA VAL A 113 4.06 12.85 -12.52
C VAL A 113 5.18 13.83 -12.18
N TYR A 114 5.01 14.62 -11.10
CA TYR A 114 6.06 15.49 -10.58
C TYR A 114 7.26 14.68 -10.09
N PHE A 115 7.00 13.60 -9.35
CA PHE A 115 8.02 12.68 -8.86
C PHE A 115 8.86 12.17 -10.02
N ALA A 116 8.24 11.63 -11.07
CA ALA A 116 8.92 11.08 -12.23
C ALA A 116 9.80 12.11 -12.94
N TYR A 117 9.35 13.37 -13.09
CA TYR A 117 10.19 14.40 -13.69
C TYR A 117 11.39 14.76 -12.80
N TYR A 118 11.15 15.06 -11.53
CA TYR A 118 12.21 15.53 -10.63
C TYR A 118 13.19 14.43 -10.19
N HIS A 119 12.85 13.16 -10.42
CA HIS A 119 13.76 12.02 -10.25
C HIS A 119 14.44 11.60 -11.56
N GLY A 120 14.33 12.41 -12.62
CA GLY A 120 15.08 12.26 -13.86
C GLY A 120 14.54 11.21 -14.82
N LEU A 121 13.29 10.78 -14.67
CA LEU A 121 12.67 9.77 -15.54
C LEU A 121 12.11 10.39 -16.82
N LEU A 122 11.65 11.65 -16.73
CA LEU A 122 11.04 12.36 -17.85
C LEU A 122 12.02 13.39 -18.41
N GLY A 123 12.20 13.40 -19.73
CA GLY A 123 12.96 14.44 -20.41
C GLY A 123 12.24 15.79 -20.41
N THR A 124 12.99 16.88 -20.52
CA THR A 124 12.45 18.26 -20.51
C THR A 124 11.34 18.48 -21.54
N GLN A 125 11.44 17.86 -22.72
CA GLN A 125 10.40 17.98 -23.75
C GLN A 125 9.06 17.37 -23.30
N LEU A 126 9.08 16.14 -22.78
CA LEU A 126 7.87 15.48 -22.28
C LEU A 126 7.27 16.26 -21.10
N TRP A 127 8.12 16.78 -20.21
CA TRP A 127 7.66 17.65 -19.12
C TRP A 127 6.99 18.93 -19.62
N GLN A 128 7.58 19.63 -20.59
CA GLN A 128 6.97 20.82 -21.19
C GLN A 128 5.63 20.52 -21.86
N ASP A 129 5.52 19.39 -22.56
CA ASP A 129 4.28 18.97 -23.18
C ASP A 129 3.20 18.65 -22.11
N LEU A 130 3.56 17.92 -21.05
CA LEU A 130 2.68 17.66 -19.92
C LEU A 130 2.20 18.96 -19.28
N GLN A 131 3.11 19.91 -19.03
CA GLN A 131 2.76 21.23 -18.48
C GLN A 131 1.83 22.02 -19.41
N THR A 132 2.06 21.96 -20.72
CA THR A 132 1.27 22.68 -21.72
C THR A 132 -0.13 22.11 -21.88
N PHE A 133 -0.26 20.78 -21.87
CA PHE A 133 -1.53 20.13 -22.21
C PHE A 133 -2.36 19.70 -21.00
N CYS A 134 -1.73 19.46 -19.85
CA CYS A 134 -2.39 18.97 -18.64
C CYS A 134 -2.58 20.02 -17.55
N CYS A 135 -1.96 21.20 -17.68
CA CYS A 135 -1.98 22.22 -16.63
C CYS A 135 -2.61 23.53 -17.10
N SER A 136 -3.27 24.22 -16.18
CA SER A 136 -3.85 25.55 -16.39
C SER A 136 -3.73 26.35 -15.10
N GLN A 137 -3.33 27.62 -15.22
CA GLN A 137 -3.21 28.56 -14.09
C GLN A 137 -2.35 28.02 -12.92
N GLY A 138 -1.25 27.34 -13.24
CA GLY A 138 -0.32 26.80 -12.24
C GLY A 138 -0.82 25.54 -11.51
N LYS A 139 -1.96 24.98 -11.91
CA LYS A 139 -2.47 23.69 -11.41
C LYS A 139 -2.47 22.66 -12.53
N CYS A 140 -1.96 21.47 -12.24
CA CYS A 140 -1.95 20.35 -13.16
C CYS A 140 -3.04 19.34 -12.80
N ASN A 141 -3.71 18.81 -13.81
CA ASN A 141 -4.59 17.66 -13.67
C ASN A 141 -4.00 16.52 -14.51
N PHE A 142 -3.36 15.57 -13.83
CA PHE A 142 -2.83 14.33 -14.40
C PHE A 142 -3.71 13.12 -14.05
N HIS A 143 -4.82 13.32 -13.32
CA HIS A 143 -5.69 12.26 -12.83
C HIS A 143 -6.82 11.92 -13.82
N ASP A 144 -7.60 12.91 -14.25
CA ASP A 144 -8.80 12.71 -15.07
C ASP A 144 -9.01 13.75 -16.18
N ASN A 145 -7.92 14.38 -16.61
CA ASN A 145 -7.92 15.36 -17.68
C ASN A 145 -8.41 14.75 -19.01
N ARG A 146 -9.38 15.42 -19.65
CA ARG A 146 -10.05 14.95 -20.87
C ARG A 146 -9.39 15.45 -22.16
N SER A 147 -8.35 16.27 -22.07
CA SER A 147 -7.57 16.72 -23.22
C SER A 147 -6.90 15.52 -23.90
N LEU A 148 -7.12 15.35 -25.21
CA LEU A 148 -6.48 14.28 -25.98
C LEU A 148 -4.95 14.43 -25.97
N ASN A 149 -4.44 15.66 -26.09
CA ASN A 149 -3.00 15.91 -26.02
C ASN A 149 -2.42 15.55 -24.65
N CYS A 150 -3.14 15.87 -23.57
CA CYS A 150 -2.72 15.45 -22.23
C CYS A 150 -2.73 13.92 -22.11
N THR A 151 -3.82 13.27 -22.56
CA THR A 151 -3.97 11.81 -22.53
C THR A 151 -2.81 11.10 -23.23
N LEU A 152 -2.42 11.58 -24.42
CA LEU A 152 -1.31 10.99 -25.17
C LEU A 152 0.04 11.16 -24.47
N LYS A 153 0.30 12.31 -23.85
CA LYS A 153 1.54 12.57 -23.11
C LYS A 153 1.59 11.85 -21.77
N MET A 154 0.44 11.71 -21.12
CA MET A 154 0.28 10.88 -19.93
C MET A 154 0.56 9.41 -20.24
N MET A 155 0.13 8.88 -21.39
CA MET A 155 0.50 7.50 -21.78
C MET A 155 2.01 7.30 -21.91
N GLU A 156 2.73 8.27 -22.46
CA GLU A 156 4.20 8.21 -22.56
C GLU A 156 4.83 8.15 -21.17
N MET A 157 4.39 9.01 -20.26
CA MET A 157 4.85 9.01 -18.86
C MET A 157 4.49 7.71 -18.12
N ILE A 158 3.25 7.24 -18.25
CA ILE A 158 2.79 5.99 -17.63
C ILE A 158 3.64 4.82 -18.12
N LYS A 159 3.95 4.75 -19.42
CA LYS A 159 4.80 3.70 -19.97
C LYS A 159 6.22 3.74 -19.41
N ILE A 160 6.77 4.93 -19.17
CA ILE A 160 8.08 5.07 -18.53
C ILE A 160 8.03 4.53 -17.10
N VAL A 161 7.02 4.87 -16.31
CA VAL A 161 6.93 4.45 -14.90
C VAL A 161 6.56 2.96 -14.76
N ASP A 162 5.56 2.50 -15.51
CA ASP A 162 4.94 1.18 -15.30
C ASP A 162 5.55 0.06 -16.18
N GLU A 163 6.11 0.38 -17.35
CA GLU A 163 6.43 -0.63 -18.39
C GLU A 163 7.90 -0.65 -18.85
N SER A 164 8.74 0.29 -18.38
CA SER A 164 10.14 0.40 -18.84
C SER A 164 11.12 -0.55 -18.13
N GLY A 165 10.64 -1.32 -17.15
CA GLY A 165 11.46 -2.16 -16.28
C GLY A 165 12.04 -1.45 -15.06
N LEU A 166 11.64 -0.20 -14.81
CA LEU A 166 11.85 0.46 -13.53
C LEU A 166 11.10 -0.26 -12.41
N ASN A 167 11.69 -0.28 -11.22
CA ASN A 167 11.01 -0.80 -10.05
C ASN A 167 10.14 0.30 -9.43
N ILE A 168 8.82 0.21 -9.68
CA ILE A 168 7.84 1.17 -9.15
C ILE A 168 7.81 1.22 -7.61
N TYR A 169 8.21 0.13 -6.94
CA TYR A 169 8.24 0.08 -5.49
C TYR A 169 9.52 0.63 -4.89
N ASN A 170 10.61 0.73 -5.65
CA ASN A 170 11.83 1.36 -5.18
C ASN A 170 12.63 1.79 -6.41
N LEU A 171 12.57 3.08 -6.75
CA LEU A 171 13.13 3.60 -8.00
C LEU A 171 14.62 3.24 -8.19
N TYR A 172 15.36 3.13 -7.10
CA TYR A 172 16.80 2.87 -7.13
C TYR A 172 17.17 1.39 -6.98
N ALA A 173 16.18 0.51 -6.79
CA ALA A 173 16.38 -0.93 -6.72
C ALA A 173 16.28 -1.58 -8.12
N PRO A 174 16.94 -2.73 -8.33
CA PRO A 174 16.70 -3.53 -9.52
C PRO A 174 15.24 -4.04 -9.55
N CYS A 175 14.72 -4.26 -10.76
CA CYS A 175 13.44 -4.94 -10.95
C CYS A 175 13.63 -6.46 -11.02
N ALA A 176 13.02 -7.21 -10.11
CA ALA A 176 13.05 -8.68 -10.20
C ALA A 176 12.33 -9.14 -11.47
N GLY A 177 13.01 -9.94 -12.30
CA GLY A 177 12.52 -10.31 -13.63
C GLY A 177 12.96 -9.38 -14.76
N GLY A 178 13.68 -8.30 -14.47
CA GLY A 178 14.30 -7.41 -15.46
C GLY A 178 13.32 -6.44 -16.09
N VAL A 179 13.29 -6.38 -17.43
CA VAL A 179 12.42 -5.48 -18.22
C VAL A 179 11.31 -6.31 -18.89
N PRO A 180 10.26 -6.71 -18.16
CA PRO A 180 9.23 -7.60 -18.71
C PRO A 180 8.24 -6.88 -19.65
N GLY A 181 8.21 -5.54 -19.68
CA GLY A 181 7.09 -4.80 -20.24
C GLY A 181 5.82 -4.97 -19.38
N ALA A 182 4.64 -4.76 -19.97
CA ALA A 182 3.36 -4.79 -19.24
C ALA A 182 2.93 -6.19 -18.73
N PHE A 183 3.49 -7.26 -19.30
CA PHE A 183 3.20 -8.65 -18.94
C PHE A 183 4.37 -9.56 -19.29
N ARG A 184 4.52 -10.65 -18.54
CA ARG A 184 5.48 -11.72 -18.87
C ARG A 184 4.79 -13.08 -18.95
N TYR A 185 5.38 -14.00 -19.69
CA TYR A 185 4.97 -15.40 -19.71
C TYR A 185 5.93 -16.23 -18.87
N GLU A 186 5.38 -17.11 -18.04
CA GLU A 186 6.14 -18.13 -17.31
C GLU A 186 5.51 -19.49 -17.64
N GLY A 187 6.14 -20.20 -18.58
CA GLY A 187 5.52 -21.38 -19.20
C GLY A 187 4.23 -21.01 -19.93
N SER A 188 3.11 -21.61 -19.52
CA SER A 188 1.77 -21.32 -20.06
C SER A 188 0.97 -20.29 -19.25
N GLN A 189 1.54 -19.75 -18.17
CA GLN A 189 0.87 -18.73 -17.34
C GLN A 189 1.23 -17.33 -17.82
N LEU A 190 0.21 -16.47 -17.94
CA LEU A 190 0.36 -15.04 -18.14
C LEU A 190 0.50 -14.37 -16.77
N ILE A 191 1.54 -13.57 -16.60
CA ILE A 191 1.78 -12.82 -15.37
C ILE A 191 1.56 -11.35 -15.66
N THR A 192 0.63 -10.77 -14.93
CA THR A 192 0.39 -9.32 -14.92
C THR A 192 0.91 -8.72 -13.62
N HIS A 193 1.33 -7.47 -13.71
CA HIS A 193 1.86 -6.69 -12.60
C HIS A 193 0.93 -5.51 -12.22
N ASP A 194 -0.13 -5.27 -13.00
CA ASP A 194 -1.02 -4.15 -12.75
C ASP A 194 -2.03 -4.48 -11.63
N LEU A 195 -1.78 -3.93 -10.43
CA LEU A 195 -2.73 -3.98 -9.31
C LEU A 195 -3.95 -3.08 -9.53
N GLY A 196 -3.94 -2.23 -10.56
CA GLY A 196 -5.09 -1.41 -10.96
C GLY A 196 -5.37 -0.22 -10.05
N ASN A 197 -4.32 0.36 -9.47
CA ASN A 197 -4.44 1.45 -8.49
C ASN A 197 -3.93 2.81 -9.00
N SER A 198 -3.07 2.84 -10.02
CA SER A 198 -2.53 4.09 -10.58
C SER A 198 -3.23 4.48 -11.86
N PHE A 199 -3.59 5.76 -12.01
CA PHE A 199 -4.22 6.34 -13.20
C PHE A 199 -5.53 5.64 -13.60
N ILE A 200 -6.36 5.26 -12.61
CA ILE A 200 -7.60 4.49 -12.85
C ILE A 200 -8.66 5.26 -13.66
N ARG A 201 -8.57 6.61 -13.68
CA ARG A 201 -9.43 7.49 -14.47
C ARG A 201 -8.84 7.89 -15.82
N HIS A 202 -7.62 7.47 -16.12
CA HIS A 202 -6.99 7.73 -17.41
C HIS A 202 -7.62 6.87 -18.51
N SER A 203 -8.22 7.51 -19.52
CA SER A 203 -9.12 6.87 -20.50
C SER A 203 -8.50 5.68 -21.26
N LEU A 204 -7.27 5.84 -21.76
CA LEU A 204 -6.58 4.79 -22.52
C LEU A 204 -6.11 3.65 -21.62
N LYS A 205 -5.61 3.96 -20.40
CA LYS A 205 -5.17 2.94 -19.44
C LYS A 205 -6.35 2.11 -18.95
N PHE A 206 -7.46 2.78 -18.62
CA PHE A 206 -8.71 2.13 -18.25
C PHE A 206 -9.21 1.18 -19.35
N SER A 207 -9.29 1.66 -20.59
CA SER A 207 -9.75 0.84 -21.73
C SER A 207 -8.84 -0.36 -21.96
N TRP A 208 -7.52 -0.17 -21.88
CA TRP A 208 -6.55 -1.25 -22.03
C TRP A 208 -6.71 -2.31 -20.93
N ARG A 209 -6.84 -1.89 -19.66
CA ARG A 209 -7.07 -2.79 -18.54
C ARG A 209 -8.38 -3.58 -18.70
N GLN A 210 -9.47 -2.94 -19.11
CA GLN A 210 -10.74 -3.65 -19.35
C GLN A 210 -10.61 -4.72 -20.44
N ASN A 211 -9.91 -4.41 -21.54
CA ASN A 211 -9.66 -5.38 -22.60
C ASN A 211 -8.81 -6.56 -22.11
N LEU A 212 -7.75 -6.30 -21.32
CA LEU A 212 -6.92 -7.34 -20.71
C LEU A 212 -7.75 -8.28 -19.83
N LEU A 213 -8.59 -7.72 -18.95
CA LEU A 213 -9.47 -8.48 -18.06
C LEU A 213 -10.55 -9.27 -18.80
N GLN A 214 -10.84 -8.98 -20.06
CA GLN A 214 -11.81 -9.69 -20.89
C GLN A 214 -11.18 -10.80 -21.77
N MET A 215 -9.85 -10.85 -21.89
CA MET A 215 -9.19 -11.84 -22.74
C MET A 215 -9.49 -13.29 -22.30
N PRO A 216 -9.71 -14.24 -23.22
CA PRO A 216 -10.00 -15.64 -22.89
C PRO A 216 -8.90 -16.32 -22.04
N VAL A 217 -7.63 -15.96 -22.28
CA VAL A 217 -6.47 -16.42 -21.50
C VAL A 217 -6.54 -15.93 -20.04
N ALA A 218 -7.15 -14.76 -19.83
CA ALA A 218 -7.39 -14.19 -18.50
C ALA A 218 -8.40 -14.96 -17.64
N LYS A 219 -9.08 -15.98 -18.20
CA LYS A 219 -10.07 -16.79 -17.48
C LYS A 219 -9.52 -18.10 -16.90
N LYS A 220 -8.28 -18.52 -17.21
CA LYS A 220 -7.79 -19.84 -16.79
C LYS A 220 -6.33 -19.93 -16.31
N ALA A 221 -5.47 -18.97 -16.62
CA ALA A 221 -4.04 -19.08 -16.30
C ALA A 221 -3.34 -17.72 -16.09
N VAL A 222 -3.95 -16.81 -15.33
CA VAL A 222 -3.31 -15.54 -14.96
C VAL A 222 -2.88 -15.56 -13.51
N ARG A 223 -1.60 -15.21 -13.28
CA ARG A 223 -1.07 -14.91 -11.96
C ARG A 223 -0.86 -13.40 -11.85
N LEU A 224 -1.15 -12.87 -10.67
CA LEU A 224 -0.85 -11.50 -10.31
C LEU A 224 0.36 -11.53 -9.39
N ASP A 225 1.50 -11.04 -9.88
CA ASP A 225 2.69 -10.82 -9.05
C ASP A 225 2.86 -9.31 -8.88
N PRO A 226 3.05 -8.78 -7.67
CA PRO A 226 3.37 -7.37 -7.50
C PRO A 226 4.56 -6.96 -8.38
N PRO A 227 4.53 -5.77 -9.00
CA PRO A 227 5.60 -5.27 -9.86
C PRO A 227 6.99 -5.48 -9.27
N CYS A 228 7.92 -6.00 -10.08
CA CYS A 228 9.33 -6.12 -9.71
C CYS A 228 9.62 -6.91 -8.43
N THR A 229 8.72 -7.82 -8.04
CA THR A 229 8.90 -8.72 -6.88
C THR A 229 9.17 -10.16 -7.33
N ASN A 230 9.96 -10.89 -6.53
CA ASN A 230 10.14 -12.33 -6.70
C ASN A 230 9.43 -13.09 -5.55
N THR A 231 8.28 -13.66 -5.87
CA THR A 231 7.43 -14.37 -4.90
C THR A 231 7.85 -15.84 -4.69
N THR A 232 8.85 -16.34 -5.43
CA THR A 232 9.23 -17.76 -5.45
C THR A 232 9.58 -18.30 -4.06
N ALA A 233 10.38 -17.56 -3.29
CA ALA A 233 10.87 -18.05 -1.99
C ALA A 233 9.72 -18.24 -0.98
N ILE A 234 8.84 -17.24 -0.89
CA ILE A 234 7.70 -17.27 0.03
C ILE A 234 6.63 -18.27 -0.42
N SER A 235 6.33 -18.32 -1.73
CA SER A 235 5.38 -19.30 -2.28
C SER A 235 5.86 -20.73 -2.07
N ASN A 236 7.14 -21.01 -2.27
CA ASN A 236 7.71 -22.35 -2.01
C ASN A 236 7.69 -22.74 -0.53
N PHE A 237 7.85 -21.76 0.36
CA PHE A 237 7.80 -21.99 1.80
C PHE A 237 6.36 -22.29 2.25
N LEU A 238 5.43 -21.38 1.96
CA LEU A 238 4.03 -21.47 2.40
C LEU A 238 3.27 -22.62 1.74
N ASN A 239 3.62 -23.04 0.52
CA ASN A 239 3.00 -24.20 -0.13
C ASN A 239 3.63 -25.55 0.24
N SER A 240 4.69 -25.58 1.05
CA SER A 240 5.23 -26.86 1.49
C SER A 240 4.22 -27.60 2.39
N PRO A 241 4.01 -28.92 2.21
CA PRO A 241 3.07 -29.69 3.01
C PRO A 241 3.32 -29.58 4.52
N GLU A 242 4.58 -29.51 4.92
CA GLU A 242 5.00 -29.39 6.31
C GLU A 242 4.57 -28.04 6.92
N VAL A 243 4.74 -26.94 6.16
CA VAL A 243 4.36 -25.60 6.62
C VAL A 243 2.84 -25.44 6.65
N ARG A 244 2.13 -25.91 5.62
CA ARG A 244 0.65 -25.89 5.61
C ARG A 244 0.09 -26.64 6.81
N LYS A 245 0.65 -27.81 7.14
CA LYS A 245 0.26 -28.58 8.33
C LYS A 245 0.58 -27.81 9.63
N ALA A 246 1.77 -27.21 9.72
CA ALA A 246 2.19 -26.45 10.91
C ALA A 246 1.36 -25.19 11.14
N LEU A 247 0.84 -24.56 10.08
CA LEU A 247 -0.05 -23.40 10.13
C LEU A 247 -1.54 -23.80 10.21
N HIS A 248 -1.85 -25.09 10.37
CA HIS A 248 -3.20 -25.61 10.44
C HIS A 248 -4.08 -25.29 9.21
N ILE A 249 -3.48 -25.25 8.03
CA ILE A 249 -4.20 -24.97 6.77
C ILE A 249 -4.94 -26.23 6.32
N ALA A 250 -6.24 -26.10 6.06
CA ALA A 250 -7.06 -27.22 5.62
C ALA A 250 -6.60 -27.75 4.23
N PRO A 251 -6.68 -29.07 3.96
CA PRO A 251 -6.24 -29.65 2.69
C PRO A 251 -6.97 -29.12 1.46
N GLU A 252 -8.22 -28.69 1.62
CA GLU A 252 -9.08 -28.14 0.56
C GLU A 252 -8.77 -26.70 0.16
N VAL A 253 -7.98 -25.97 0.97
CA VAL A 253 -7.54 -24.61 0.65
C VAL A 253 -6.59 -24.66 -0.54
N PRO A 254 -6.76 -23.84 -1.59
CA PRO A 254 -5.85 -23.82 -2.74
C PRO A 254 -4.38 -23.51 -2.40
N GLU A 255 -3.51 -23.60 -3.40
CA GLU A 255 -2.14 -23.12 -3.27
C GLU A 255 -2.13 -21.63 -2.90
N TRP A 256 -1.27 -21.30 -1.94
CA TRP A 256 -1.02 -19.94 -1.50
C TRP A 256 -0.38 -19.15 -2.63
N GLN A 257 -0.90 -17.94 -2.84
CA GLN A 257 -0.36 -16.95 -3.75
C GLN A 257 -0.30 -15.60 -3.04
N LEU A 258 0.76 -14.83 -3.29
CA LEU A 258 0.94 -13.51 -2.67
C LEU A 258 -0.20 -12.55 -3.03
N CYS A 259 -0.70 -12.60 -4.27
CA CYS A 259 -1.84 -11.83 -4.73
C CYS A 259 -2.79 -12.72 -5.53
N ASN A 260 -4.09 -12.62 -5.23
CA ASN A 260 -5.12 -13.33 -5.98
C ASN A 260 -5.65 -12.46 -7.13
N PHE A 261 -5.46 -12.93 -8.37
CA PHE A 261 -5.89 -12.22 -9.57
C PHE A 261 -7.42 -12.03 -9.64
N GLU A 262 -8.20 -13.04 -9.29
CA GLU A 262 -9.67 -12.98 -9.35
C GLU A 262 -10.23 -11.99 -8.32
N VAL A 263 -9.63 -11.94 -7.13
CA VAL A 263 -9.94 -10.90 -6.13
C VAL A 263 -9.65 -9.54 -6.74
N ASN A 264 -8.43 -9.27 -7.23
CA ASN A 264 -8.07 -7.96 -7.79
C ASN A 264 -8.97 -7.52 -8.96
N ARG A 265 -9.29 -8.46 -9.85
CA ARG A 265 -10.12 -8.24 -11.03
C ARG A 265 -11.55 -7.89 -10.67
N SER A 266 -12.13 -8.58 -9.70
CA SER A 266 -13.53 -8.41 -9.30
C SER A 266 -13.74 -7.35 -8.22
N TYR A 267 -12.66 -6.84 -7.63
CA TYR A 267 -12.67 -5.83 -6.58
C TYR A 267 -13.26 -4.49 -7.04
N LYS A 268 -14.33 -4.04 -6.37
CA LYS A 268 -14.95 -2.74 -6.61
C LYS A 268 -14.43 -1.69 -5.63
N ARG A 269 -13.76 -0.68 -6.19
CA ARG A 269 -13.23 0.49 -5.48
C ARG A 269 -14.37 1.49 -5.34
N LEU A 270 -14.76 1.80 -4.11
CA LEU A 270 -15.89 2.68 -3.79
C LEU A 270 -15.43 4.08 -3.37
N TYR A 271 -14.26 4.17 -2.73
CA TYR A 271 -13.72 5.43 -2.27
C TYR A 271 -12.57 5.90 -3.16
N THR A 272 -12.60 7.18 -3.56
CA THR A 272 -11.52 7.81 -4.34
C THR A 272 -10.53 8.60 -3.47
N THR A 273 -10.88 8.82 -2.21
CA THR A 273 -10.05 9.48 -1.19
C THR A 273 -10.52 9.05 0.19
N MET A 274 -9.62 9.06 1.17
CA MET A 274 -9.87 8.72 2.57
C MET A 274 -10.14 9.94 3.46
N ASN A 275 -10.32 11.13 2.86
CA ASN A 275 -10.46 12.39 3.60
C ASN A 275 -11.52 12.30 4.72
N ASP A 276 -12.74 11.85 4.39
CA ASP A 276 -13.85 11.72 5.34
C ASP A 276 -13.54 10.73 6.48
N GLN A 277 -12.86 9.62 6.16
CA GLN A 277 -12.47 8.60 7.13
C GLN A 277 -11.49 9.18 8.14
N TYR A 278 -10.43 9.83 7.68
CA TYR A 278 -9.45 10.49 8.55
C TYR A 278 -10.07 11.63 9.35
N LEU A 279 -10.90 12.50 8.74
CA LEU A 279 -11.57 13.59 9.46
C LEU A 279 -12.50 13.07 10.56
N LYS A 280 -13.24 11.97 10.32
CA LYS A 280 -14.09 11.35 11.35
C LYS A 280 -13.25 10.81 12.51
N LEU A 281 -12.13 10.16 12.24
CA LEU A 281 -11.21 9.64 13.26
C LEU A 281 -10.57 10.77 14.08
N LEU A 282 -10.06 11.79 13.39
CA LEU A 282 -9.42 12.98 13.98
C LEU A 282 -10.39 13.81 14.82
N GLY A 283 -11.64 13.94 14.35
CA GLY A 283 -12.70 14.67 15.07
C GLY A 283 -13.03 14.11 16.45
N THR A 284 -12.63 12.87 16.75
CA THR A 284 -12.76 12.31 18.11
C THR A 284 -11.73 12.86 19.10
N GLY A 285 -10.57 13.29 18.61
CA GLY A 285 -9.43 13.68 19.45
C GLY A 285 -8.74 12.51 20.19
N LYS A 286 -9.14 11.25 19.96
CA LYS A 286 -8.72 10.10 20.79
C LYS A 286 -7.57 9.27 20.23
N TYR A 287 -7.35 9.31 18.92
CA TYR A 287 -6.49 8.34 18.23
C TYR A 287 -5.20 8.99 17.74
N ARG A 288 -4.07 8.29 17.94
CA ARG A 288 -2.79 8.67 17.36
C ARG A 288 -2.69 8.11 15.94
N ILE A 289 -2.55 8.98 14.95
CA ILE A 289 -2.48 8.58 13.54
C ILE A 289 -1.08 8.86 12.99
N LEU A 290 -0.54 7.89 12.24
CA LEU A 290 0.71 8.03 11.52
C LEU A 290 0.49 7.66 10.04
N VAL A 291 0.84 8.56 9.14
CA VAL A 291 1.03 8.25 7.72
C VAL A 291 2.53 8.31 7.47
N TYR A 292 3.11 7.21 7.00
CA TYR A 292 4.54 7.15 6.72
C TYR A 292 4.83 6.63 5.32
N ASN A 293 5.85 7.16 4.65
CA ASN A 293 6.17 6.78 3.28
C ASN A 293 7.68 6.62 3.11
N GLY A 294 8.11 5.54 2.46
CA GLY A 294 9.43 5.50 1.84
C GLY A 294 9.51 6.53 0.71
N ASP A 295 10.57 7.34 0.71
CA ASP A 295 10.68 8.49 -0.20
C ASP A 295 11.20 8.15 -1.62
N VAL A 296 11.47 6.87 -1.90
CA VAL A 296 11.87 6.39 -3.24
C VAL A 296 10.82 5.48 -3.89
N ASP A 297 9.65 5.37 -3.27
CA ASP A 297 8.48 4.67 -3.81
C ASP A 297 7.76 5.53 -4.86
N MET A 298 7.36 4.90 -5.97
CA MET A 298 6.55 5.51 -7.02
C MET A 298 5.10 5.02 -7.01
N ALA A 299 4.79 3.89 -6.38
CA ALA A 299 3.44 3.35 -6.36
C ALA A 299 2.49 4.18 -5.47
N CYS A 300 2.96 4.53 -4.27
CA CYS A 300 2.30 5.41 -3.31
C CYS A 300 3.33 6.41 -2.75
N ASN A 301 3.74 7.32 -3.62
CA ASN A 301 4.89 8.20 -3.36
C ASN A 301 4.61 9.18 -2.21
N PHE A 302 5.68 9.56 -1.50
CA PHE A 302 5.58 10.38 -0.30
C PHE A 302 4.94 11.76 -0.53
N LEU A 303 5.08 12.37 -1.72
CA LEU A 303 4.49 13.67 -2.01
C LEU A 303 2.96 13.59 -1.99
N GLY A 304 2.39 12.54 -2.58
CA GLY A 304 0.94 12.34 -2.65
C GLY A 304 0.30 12.20 -1.26
N ASP A 305 0.95 11.47 -0.35
CA ASP A 305 0.50 11.32 1.03
C ASP A 305 0.81 12.56 1.90
N GLU A 306 1.92 13.28 1.67
CA GLU A 306 2.19 14.57 2.33
C GLU A 306 1.10 15.59 1.98
N TRP A 307 0.74 15.69 0.69
CA TRP A 307 -0.35 16.55 0.22
C TRP A 307 -1.69 16.13 0.78
N PHE A 308 -1.95 14.83 0.88
CA PHE A 308 -3.16 14.30 1.50
C PHE A 308 -3.27 14.72 2.97
N VAL A 309 -2.23 14.49 3.78
CA VAL A 309 -2.23 14.86 5.20
C VAL A 309 -2.37 16.37 5.39
N ASP A 310 -1.69 17.17 4.58
CA ASP A 310 -1.81 18.64 4.60
C ASP A 310 -3.25 19.09 4.26
N SER A 311 -3.92 18.40 3.32
CA SER A 311 -5.29 18.72 2.92
C SER A 311 -6.34 18.50 4.02
N LEU A 312 -6.02 17.73 5.07
CA LEU A 312 -6.91 17.51 6.21
C LEU A 312 -7.07 18.74 7.09
N GLY A 313 -6.27 19.80 6.88
CA GLY A 313 -6.43 21.10 7.55
C GLY A 313 -6.24 21.06 9.07
N GLN A 314 -5.52 20.07 9.58
CA GLN A 314 -5.25 19.95 11.02
C GLN A 314 -4.26 21.02 11.49
N LYS A 315 -4.32 21.39 12.77
CA LYS A 315 -3.38 22.37 13.34
C LYS A 315 -1.98 21.76 13.45
N VAL A 316 -0.99 22.42 12.84
CA VAL A 316 0.44 22.09 12.98
C VAL A 316 0.86 22.26 14.43
N GLN A 317 1.44 21.21 15.01
CA GLN A 317 1.99 21.20 16.36
C GLN A 317 3.52 21.29 16.31
N VAL A 318 4.15 20.61 15.34
CA VAL A 318 5.59 20.65 15.12
C VAL A 318 5.87 20.86 13.65
N ASN A 319 6.62 21.92 13.34
CA ASN A 319 7.07 22.20 11.98
C ASN A 319 7.93 21.06 11.44
N ARG A 320 7.94 20.91 10.11
CA ARG A 320 8.70 19.86 9.42
C ARG A 320 10.17 19.87 9.86
N ARG A 321 10.66 18.72 10.29
CA ARG A 321 12.02 18.54 10.83
C ARG A 321 12.55 17.15 10.48
N PRO A 322 13.88 16.93 10.49
CA PRO A 322 14.40 15.57 10.42
C PRO A 322 14.01 14.79 11.68
N TRP A 323 13.86 13.47 11.53
CA TRP A 323 13.81 12.53 12.65
C TRP A 323 15.03 11.61 12.60
N LEU A 324 15.48 11.15 13.77
CA LEU A 324 16.76 10.45 13.91
C LEU A 324 16.55 9.01 14.38
N TYR A 325 17.35 8.08 13.85
CA TYR A 325 17.50 6.74 14.40
C TYR A 325 18.97 6.44 14.64
N LYS A 326 19.25 5.45 15.49
CA LYS A 326 20.62 5.01 15.75
C LYS A 326 21.00 3.93 14.76
N ASP A 327 22.09 4.09 14.04
CA ASP A 327 22.77 3.05 13.25
C ASP A 327 24.21 2.91 13.76
N GLY A 328 24.62 1.70 14.14
CA GLY A 328 25.92 1.47 14.79
C GLY A 328 26.17 2.35 16.04
N GLY A 329 25.12 2.80 16.73
CA GLY A 329 25.19 3.72 17.88
C GLY A 329 25.31 5.21 17.53
N VAL A 330 25.38 5.54 16.24
CA VAL A 330 25.49 6.92 15.73
C VAL A 330 24.12 7.39 15.23
N ASP A 331 23.80 8.67 15.45
CA ASP A 331 22.56 9.23 14.90
C ASP A 331 22.64 9.39 13.39
N GLN A 332 21.61 8.89 12.71
CA GLN A 332 21.38 9.05 11.29
C GLN A 332 20.01 9.66 11.06
N ILE A 333 19.88 10.46 10.00
CA ILE A 333 18.58 10.98 9.57
C ILE A 333 17.76 9.83 9.01
N GLY A 334 16.67 9.48 9.70
CA GLY A 334 15.69 8.49 9.25
C GLY A 334 14.75 9.03 8.18
N GLY A 335 14.62 10.35 8.09
CA GLY A 335 13.80 11.07 7.11
C GLY A 335 13.26 12.36 7.72
N PHE A 336 12.10 12.81 7.28
CA PHE A 336 11.46 14.04 7.78
C PHE A 336 10.09 13.76 8.37
N VAL A 337 9.70 14.50 9.40
CA VAL A 337 8.39 14.39 10.03
C VAL A 337 7.75 15.76 10.17
N LYS A 338 6.44 15.82 9.97
CA LYS A 338 5.59 16.99 10.23
C LYS A 338 4.43 16.53 11.10
N GLU A 339 4.27 17.17 12.27
CA GLU A 339 3.30 16.73 13.28
C GLU A 339 2.17 17.74 13.40
N PHE A 340 0.96 17.24 13.36
CA PHE A 340 -0.28 17.97 13.57
C PHE A 340 -0.96 17.47 14.84
N THR A 341 -2.11 18.05 15.15
CA THR A 341 -2.96 17.55 16.23
C THR A 341 -3.44 16.13 15.87
N ASN A 342 -2.97 15.13 16.61
CA ASN A 342 -3.34 13.71 16.50
C ASN A 342 -2.98 12.98 15.18
N ILE A 343 -2.29 13.62 14.23
CA ILE A 343 -1.74 12.98 13.03
C ILE A 343 -0.32 13.47 12.75
N ALA A 344 0.56 12.57 12.32
CA ALA A 344 1.87 12.90 11.80
C ALA A 344 2.06 12.32 10.39
N PHE A 345 2.73 13.09 9.54
CA PHE A 345 3.28 12.61 8.27
C PHE A 345 4.79 12.42 8.42
N LEU A 346 5.33 11.29 7.97
CA LEU A 346 6.74 10.94 8.13
C LEU A 346 7.31 10.29 6.86
N THR A 347 8.45 10.76 6.37
CA THR A 347 9.21 10.04 5.33
C THR A 347 10.26 9.12 5.94
N VAL A 348 10.52 7.99 5.30
CA VAL A 348 11.64 7.10 5.60
C VAL A 348 12.65 7.16 4.46
N LYS A 349 13.77 7.83 4.71
CA LYS A 349 14.76 8.20 3.70
C LYS A 349 15.45 6.99 3.10
N GLY A 350 15.33 6.82 1.79
CA GLY A 350 15.92 5.73 1.02
C GLY A 350 15.12 4.42 1.11
N ALA A 351 13.91 4.44 1.66
CA ALA A 351 13.00 3.30 1.62
C ALA A 351 12.05 3.42 0.43
N GLY A 352 11.71 2.29 -0.17
CA GLY A 352 10.65 2.16 -1.16
C GLY A 352 9.29 1.88 -0.51
N HIS A 353 8.44 1.18 -1.25
CA HIS A 353 7.06 0.86 -0.90
C HIS A 353 6.96 0.01 0.37
N MET A 354 7.81 -1.01 0.45
CA MET A 354 7.91 -1.92 1.59
C MET A 354 8.95 -1.39 2.58
N VAL A 355 8.60 -0.32 3.29
CA VAL A 355 9.50 0.38 4.23
C VAL A 355 10.21 -0.56 5.21
N PRO A 356 9.54 -1.54 5.85
CA PRO A 356 10.20 -2.46 6.77
C PRO A 356 11.21 -3.39 6.11
N THR A 357 11.11 -3.62 4.79
CA THR A 357 12.06 -4.43 4.01
C THR A 357 13.33 -3.63 3.71
N ASP A 358 13.18 -2.38 3.28
CA ASP A 358 14.30 -1.56 2.81
C ASP A 358 15.07 -0.88 3.94
N GLN A 359 14.37 -0.46 5.01
CA GLN A 359 14.95 0.26 6.15
C GLN A 359 14.47 -0.35 7.48
N PRO A 360 14.81 -1.61 7.78
CA PRO A 360 14.22 -2.37 8.89
C PRO A 360 14.44 -1.73 10.26
N GLN A 361 15.64 -1.21 10.53
CA GLN A 361 15.98 -0.56 11.79
C GLN A 361 15.25 0.77 12.00
N ALA A 362 15.17 1.58 10.94
CA ALA A 362 14.44 2.85 10.97
C ALA A 362 12.93 2.59 11.13
N ALA A 363 12.38 1.62 10.39
CA ALA A 363 10.98 1.20 10.49
C ALA A 363 10.62 0.71 11.90
N PHE A 364 11.47 -0.12 12.52
CA PHE A 364 11.27 -0.57 13.90
C PHE A 364 11.35 0.58 14.91
N THR A 365 12.29 1.52 14.73
CA THR A 365 12.43 2.69 15.60
C THR A 365 11.18 3.59 15.52
N MET A 366 10.70 3.87 14.31
CA MET A 366 9.46 4.60 14.05
C MET A 366 8.25 3.89 14.68
N PHE A 367 8.09 2.59 14.44
CA PHE A 367 7.00 1.80 14.99
C PHE A 367 7.00 1.80 16.52
N SER A 368 8.17 1.58 17.13
CA SER A 368 8.32 1.61 18.59
C SER A 368 7.93 2.96 19.18
N ARG A 369 8.38 4.07 18.57
CA ARG A 369 7.99 5.43 19.02
C ARG A 369 6.50 5.68 18.86
N PHE A 370 5.90 5.20 17.76
CA PHE A 370 4.46 5.31 17.52
C PHE A 370 3.63 4.63 18.61
N ILE A 371 3.88 3.34 18.89
CA ILE A 371 3.07 2.57 19.86
C ILE A 371 3.34 2.98 21.32
N HIS A 372 4.53 3.49 21.64
CA HIS A 372 4.87 4.00 22.97
C HIS A 372 4.57 5.50 23.14
N CYS A 373 3.90 6.12 22.18
CA CYS A 373 3.54 7.54 22.19
C CYS A 373 4.73 8.51 22.35
N GLN A 374 5.92 8.14 21.86
CA GLN A 374 7.13 8.98 21.92
C GLN A 374 7.20 9.93 20.71
N PRO A 375 7.90 11.07 20.82
CA PRO A 375 8.23 11.90 19.66
C PRO A 375 9.07 11.13 18.63
N TYR A 376 8.87 11.43 17.34
CA TYR A 376 9.62 10.81 16.23
C TYR A 376 11.02 11.34 16.06
#